data_AF-A0A0A1P9W3-F1
#
_entry.id   AF-A0A0A1P9W3-F1
#
_cell.length_a   1.000
_cell.length_b   1.000
_cell.length_c   1.000
_cell.angle_alpha   90.00
_cell.angle_beta   90.00
_cell.angle_gamma   90.00
#
_symmetry.space_group_name_H-M   'P 1'
#
loop_
_entity.id
_entity.type
_entity.pdbx_description
1 polymer ?
#
loop_
_entity_poly.entity_id
_entity_poly.type
_entity_poly.pdbx_seq_one_letter_code
_entity_poly.pdbx_strand_id
1 'polypeptide(L)' 'MANPASVHCIERGGRLIPVRTPQGERNDCLLPGGERIDEWVLFRRDNR' A
#
# COMPACT_ATOMS: atom_id res chain seq x y z
N MET A 1 7.74 -14.34 4.18
CA MET A 1 7.08 -14.05 2.90
C MET A 1 6.68 -12.58 2.93
N ALA A 2 7.12 -11.76 1.96
CA ALA A 2 6.76 -10.34 1.93
C ALA A 2 5.30 -10.19 1.47
N ASN A 3 4.59 -9.20 2.03
CA ASN A 3 3.24 -8.88 1.57
C ASN A 3 3.32 -8.34 0.12
N PRO A 4 2.64 -8.96 -0.87
CA PRO A 4 2.74 -8.55 -2.26
C PRO A 4 2.23 -7.12 -2.48
N ALA A 5 1.22 -6.67 -1.74
CA ALA A 5 0.74 -5.29 -1.82
C ALA A 5 1.79 -4.29 -1.29
N SER A 6 2.50 -4.68 -0.23
CA SER A 6 3.59 -3.86 0.33
C SER A 6 4.76 -3.75 -0.64
N VAL A 7 5.14 -4.86 -1.29
CA VAL A 7 6.18 -4.90 -2.33
C VAL A 7 5.79 -4.00 -3.50
N HIS A 8 4.56 -4.15 -4.01
CA HIS A 8 4.05 -3.34 -5.11
C HIS A 8 4.09 -1.85 -4.79
N CYS A 9 3.69 -1.44 -3.58
CA CYS A 9 3.81 -0.03 -3.17
C CYS A 9 5.23 0.52 -3.32
N ILE A 10 6.23 -0.25 -2.88
CA ILE A 10 7.65 0.13 -2.95
C ILE A 10 8.11 0.17 -4.41
N GLU A 11 7.72 -0.79 -5.24
CA GLU A 11 8.03 -0.84 -6.67
C GLU A 11 7.45 0.36 -7.44
N ARG A 12 6.32 0.91 -6.99
CA ARG A 12 5.72 2.15 -7.54
C ARG A 12 6.41 3.43 -7.03
N GLY A 13 7.50 3.31 -6.29
CA GLY A 13 8.23 4.41 -5.66
C GLY A 13 7.51 5.00 -4.44
N GLY A 14 6.50 4.29 -3.92
CA GLY A 14 5.75 4.72 -2.75
C GLY A 14 6.44 4.35 -1.44
N ARG A 15 5.85 4.82 -0.34
CA ARG A 15 6.26 4.47 1.03
C ARG A 15 5.11 3.85 1.79
N LEU A 16 5.40 2.82 2.57
CA LEU A 16 4.42 2.18 3.45
C LEU A 16 4.17 3.05 4.68
N ILE A 17 2.91 3.32 4.96
CA ILE A 17 2.44 4.02 6.14
C ILE A 17 1.61 3.03 6.97
N PRO A 18 2.10 2.58 8.14
CA PRO A 18 1.34 1.69 8.99
C PRO A 18 0.10 2.41 9.53
N VAL A 19 -1.04 1.71 9.48
CA VAL A 19 -2.34 2.19 9.93
C VAL A 19 -2.93 1.18 10.90
N ARG A 20 -3.16 1.63 12.13
CA ARG A 20 -3.91 0.88 13.13
C ARG A 20 -5.40 1.09 12.91
N THR A 21 -6.13 -0.01 12.77
CA THR A 21 -7.58 -0.02 12.68
C THR A 21 -8.14 -0.89 13.81
N PRO A 22 -9.41 -0.73 14.19
CA PRO A 22 -10.06 -1.64 15.13
C PRO A 22 -10.02 -3.11 14.70
N GLN A 23 -9.86 -3.38 13.39
CA GLN A 23 -9.81 -4.71 12.79
C GLN A 23 -8.38 -5.28 12.70
N GLY A 24 -7.36 -4.50 13.05
CA GLY A 24 -5.95 -4.90 12.97
C GLY A 24 -5.04 -3.81 12.39
N GLU A 25 -3.80 -4.20 12.07
CA GLU A 25 -2.83 -3.34 11.39
C GLU A 25 -2.84 -3.61 9.88
N ARG A 26 -2.85 -2.53 9.09
CA ARG A 26 -2.66 -2.55 7.63
C ARG A 26 -1.64 -1.49 7.22
N ASN A 27 -1.20 -1.48 5.96
CA ASN A 27 -0.43 -0.35 5.44
C ASN A 27 -1.22 0.39 4.36
N ASP A 28 -1.13 1.72 4.40
CA ASP A 28 -1.42 2.54 3.24
C ASP A 28 -0.11 2.76 2.45
N CYS A 29 -0.23 2.95 1.14
CA CYS A 29 0.84 3.39 0.27
C CYS A 29 0.75 4.90 0.04
N LEU A 30 1.81 5.64 0.36
CA LEU A 30 2.00 7.02 -0.04
C LEU A 30 2.83 7.08 -1.32
N LEU A 31 2.20 7.38 -2.44
CA LEU A 31 2.83 7.46 -3.76
C LEU A 31 3.62 8.77 -3.96
N PRO A 32 4.58 8.83 -4.91
CA PRO A 32 5.36 10.04 -5.20
C PRO A 32 4.52 11.28 -5.55
N GLY A 33 3.33 11.08 -6.13
CA GLY A 33 2.39 12.16 -6.43
C GLY A 33 1.62 12.70 -5.22
N GLY A 34 1.88 12.19 -4.02
CA GLY A 34 1.17 12.55 -2.79
C GLY A 34 -0.13 11.80 -2.55
N GLU A 35 -0.57 10.96 -3.49
CA GLU A 35 -1.72 10.07 -3.29
C GLU A 35 -1.43 9.08 -2.16
N ARG A 36 -2.32 9.05 -1.17
CA ARG A 36 -2.33 8.03 -0.11
C ARG A 36 -3.51 7.09 -0.36
N ILE A 37 -3.22 5.81 -0.50
CA ILE A 37 -4.20 4.79 -0.85
C ILE A 37 -3.91 3.48 -0.08
N ASP A 38 -4.93 2.69 0.26
CA ASP A 38 -4.72 1.37 0.87
C ASP A 38 -3.85 0.47 -0.03
N GLU A 39 -2.87 -0.24 0.55
CA GLU A 39 -1.90 -1.03 -0.23
C GLU A 39 -2.56 -2.08 -1.14
N TRP A 40 -3.65 -2.70 -0.66
CA TRP A 40 -4.36 -3.73 -1.40
C TRP A 40 -5.28 -3.14 -2.46
N VAL A 41 -5.83 -1.94 -2.23
CA VAL A 41 -6.56 -1.20 -3.27
C VAL A 41 -5.62 -0.83 -4.42
N LEU A 42 -4.42 -0.32 -4.12
CA LEU A 42 -3.41 -0.03 -5.15
C LEU A 42 -3.02 -1.30 -5.92
N PHE A 43 -2.70 -2.37 -5.21
CA PHE A 43 -2.31 -3.64 -5.82
C PHE A 43 -3.39 -4.16 -6.78
N ARG A 44 -4.66 -4.19 -6.37
CA ARG A 44 -5.76 -4.63 -7.25
C ARG A 44 -6.04 -3.67 -8.41
N ARG A 45 -5.85 -2.36 -8.22
CA ARG A 45 -6.02 -1.34 -9.28
C ARG A 45 -5.05 -1.56 -10.43
N ASP A 46 -3.79 -1.85 -10.11
CA ASP A 46 -2.71 -1.93 -11.08
C ASP A 46 -2.56 -3.35 -11.70
N ASN A 47 -3.25 -4.37 -11.17
CA ASN A 47 -3.25 -5.76 -11.65
C ASN A 47 -4.55 -6.14 -12.41
N ARG A 48 -5.15 -5.20 -13.13
CA ARG A 48 -6.36 -5.40 -13.93
C ARG A 48 -6.06 -5.34 -15.41
#